data_AF-A0A839HFD8-F1
#
_entry.id   AF-A0A839HFD8-F1
#
_cell.length_a   1.000
_cell.length_b   1.000
_cell.length_c   1.000
_cell.angle_alpha   90.00
_cell.angle_beta   90.00
_cell.angle_gamma   90.00
#
_symmetry.space_group_name_H-M   'P 1'
#
loop_
_entity.id
_entity.type
_entity.pdbx_description
1 polymer ?
#
loop_
_entity_poly.entity_id
_entity_poly.type
_entity_poly.pdbx_seq_one_letter_code
_entity_poly.pdbx_strand_id
1 'polypeptide(L)' 'MTFDYDPETDALYVRLSDAKIIESEEVQPGIILDFDDNGQVVAVEVLRVNQRRMKPLPAAA' A
#
# COMPACT_ATOMS: atom_id res chain seq x y z
N MET A 1 -5.43 8.50 8.54
CA MET A 1 -4.33 7.73 7.95
C MET A 1 -3.81 6.76 8.99
N THR A 2 -3.76 5.46 8.69
CA THR A 2 -3.22 4.42 9.59
C THR A 2 -2.13 3.62 8.89
N PHE A 3 -1.23 3.06 9.69
CA PHE A 3 -0.12 2.25 9.23
C PHE A 3 -0.09 0.99 10.08
N ASP A 4 -0.24 -0.14 9.43
CA ASP A 4 -0.35 -1.44 10.09
C ASP A 4 0.65 -2.39 9.42
N TYR A 5 1.67 -2.80 10.16
CA TYR A 5 2.66 -3.77 9.69
C TYR A 5 2.50 -5.06 10.48
N ASP A 6 2.26 -6.16 9.77
CA ASP A 6 2.23 -7.50 10.32
C ASP A 6 3.55 -8.24 10.01
N PRO A 7 4.42 -8.45 11.01
CA PRO A 7 5.68 -9.17 10.81
C PRO A 7 5.51 -10.66 10.57
N GLU A 8 4.38 -11.29 10.96
CA GLU A 8 4.16 -12.71 10.73
C GLU A 8 3.93 -13.00 9.25
N THR A 9 3.23 -12.10 8.56
CA THR A 9 2.91 -12.20 7.13
C THR A 9 3.84 -11.37 6.23
N ASP A 10 4.74 -10.56 6.81
CA ASP A 10 5.61 -9.60 6.10
C ASP A 10 4.79 -8.68 5.19
N ALA A 11 3.71 -8.12 5.74
CA ALA A 11 2.74 -7.30 5.04
C ALA A 11 2.59 -5.93 5.71
N LEU A 12 2.63 -4.87 4.90
CA LEU A 12 2.35 -3.49 5.32
C LEU A 12 1.07 -3.02 4.66
N TYR A 13 0.12 -2.57 5.48
CA TYR A 13 -1.08 -1.89 5.04
C TYR A 13 -1.02 -0.41 5.42
N VAL A 14 -1.29 0.47 4.46
CA VAL A 14 -1.35 1.91 4.66
C VAL A 14 -2.72 2.41 4.24
N ARG A 15 -3.49 2.92 5.21
CA ARG A 15 -4.81 3.49 4.97
C ARG A 15 -4.70 5.00 4.80
N LEU A 16 -5.09 5.52 3.63
CA LEU A 16 -4.98 6.95 3.30
C LEU A 16 -6.22 7.73 3.76
N SER A 17 -7.41 7.15 3.63
CA SER A 17 -8.69 7.76 4.02
C SER A 17 -9.67 6.72 4.58
N ASP A 18 -10.79 7.16 5.15
CA ASP A 18 -11.84 6.25 5.65
C ASP A 18 -12.90 5.91 4.58
N ALA A 19 -12.73 6.39 3.34
CA ALA A 19 -13.68 6.18 2.25
C ALA A 19 -13.77 4.69 1.85
N LYS A 20 -14.98 4.19 1.57
CA LYS A 20 -15.21 2.76 1.34
C LYS A 20 -14.35 2.23 0.18
N ILE A 21 -13.72 1.08 0.41
CA ILE A 21 -13.01 0.33 -0.64
C ILE A 21 -14.06 -0.39 -1.50
N ILE A 22 -13.99 -0.19 -2.81
CA ILE A 22 -14.89 -0.79 -3.80
C ILE A 22 -14.16 -1.89 -4.58
N GLU A 23 -12.89 -1.66 -4.90
CA GLU A 23 -12.06 -2.62 -5.62
C GLU A 23 -10.62 -2.56 -5.15
N SER A 24 -9.89 -3.64 -5.42
CA SER A 24 -8.46 -3.78 -5.13
C SER A 24 -7.76 -4.32 -6.38
N GLU A 25 -6.62 -3.74 -6.73
CA GLU A 25 -5.84 -4.14 -7.91
C GLU A 25 -4.37 -4.38 -7.54
N GLU A 26 -3.83 -5.55 -7.90
CA GLU A 26 -2.40 -5.81 -7.82
C GLU A 26 -1.67 -5.17 -9.02
N VAL A 27 -1.11 -3.99 -8.81
CA VAL A 27 -0.46 -3.20 -9.88
C VAL A 27 0.98 -3.63 -10.15
N GLN A 28 1.61 -4.32 -9.20
CA GLN A 28 2.91 -4.99 -9.32
C GLN A 28 2.92 -6.18 -8.37
N PRO A 29 3.79 -7.20 -8.57
CA PRO A 29 3.88 -8.33 -7.66
C PRO A 29 3.98 -7.88 -6.18
N GLY A 30 2.96 -8.18 -5.39
CA GLY A 30 2.78 -7.83 -3.99
C GLY A 30 2.52 -6.35 -3.67
N ILE A 31 2.19 -5.51 -4.66
CA ILE A 31 1.71 -4.13 -4.45
C ILE A 31 0.25 -4.09 -4.87
N ILE A 32 -0.63 -3.83 -3.91
CA ILE A 32 -2.06 -3.76 -4.12
C ILE A 32 -2.53 -2.34 -3.80
N LEU A 33 -3.32 -1.76 -4.70
CA LEU A 33 -3.99 -0.49 -4.48
C LEU A 33 -5.48 -0.76 -4.25
N ASP A 34 -6.02 -0.14 -3.22
CA ASP A 34 -7.46 -0.13 -2.94
C ASP A 34 -8.08 1.16 -3.45
N PHE A 35 -9.18 1.07 -4.19
CA PHE A 35 -9.86 2.21 -4.78
C PHE A 35 -11.27 2.41 -4.20
N ASP A 36 -11.70 3.67 -4.15
CA ASP A 36 -13.10 4.03 -3.88
C ASP A 36 -13.97 4.05 -5.14
N ASP A 37 -15.23 4.46 -4.99
CA ASP A 37 -16.21 4.56 -6.08
C ASP A 37 -15.90 5.63 -7.13
N ASN A 38 -14.96 6.53 -6.84
CA ASN A 38 -14.47 7.55 -7.78
C ASN A 38 -13.15 7.14 -8.44
N GLY A 39 -12.66 5.93 -8.18
CA GLY A 39 -11.37 5.44 -8.68
C GLY A 39 -10.17 6.12 -8.00
N GLN A 40 -10.34 6.68 -6.80
CA GLN A 40 -9.24 7.25 -6.02
C GLN A 40 -8.60 6.20 -5.13
N VAL A 41 -7.28 6.21 -5.01
CA VAL A 41 -6.55 5.31 -4.10
C VAL A 41 -6.85 5.71 -2.66
N VAL A 42 -7.38 4.77 -1.89
CA VAL A 42 -7.74 4.95 -0.47
C VAL A 42 -6.89 4.11 0.48
N ALA A 43 -6.22 3.08 -0.04
CA ALA A 43 -5.24 2.30 0.71
C ALA A 43 -4.20 1.65 -0.21
N VAL A 44 -3.08 1.25 0.39
CA VAL A 44 -2.01 0.52 -0.26
C VAL A 44 -1.62 -0.67 0.62
N GLU A 45 -1.54 -1.85 0.03
CA GLU A 45 -0.96 -3.04 0.66
C GLU A 45 0.35 -3.41 -0.02
N VAL A 46 1.38 -3.68 0.78
CA VAL A 46 2.69 -4.09 0.34
C VAL A 46 3.03 -5.43 1.01
N LEU A 47 3.05 -6.48 0.21
CA LEU A 47 3.48 -7.80 0.62
C LEU A 47 5.00 -7.97 0.44
N ARG A 48 5.57 -8.88 1.24
CA ARG A 48 6.99 -9.25 1.23
C ARG A 48 7.89 -8.02 1.44
N VAL A 49 7.55 -7.18 2.41
CA VAL A 49 8.21 -5.89 2.67
C VAL A 49 9.72 -6.07 2.82
N ASN A 50 10.17 -7.09 3.55
CA ASN A 50 11.60 -7.35 3.78
C ASN A 50 12.38 -7.70 2.50
N GLN A 51 11.70 -8.12 1.43
CA GLN A 51 12.32 -8.46 0.13
C GLN A 51 12.37 -7.26 -0.82
N ARG A 52 11.68 -6.16 -0.48
CA ARG A 52 11.64 -4.95 -1.30
C ARG A 52 12.96 -4.20 -1.18
N ARG A 53 13.70 -4.14 -2.29
CA ARG A 53 14.88 -3.27 -2.39
C ARG A 53 14.44 -1.84 -2.69
N MET A 54 14.15 -1.08 -1.66
CA MET A 54 13.95 0.36 -1.80
C MET A 54 15.29 1.06 -2.02
N LYS A 55 15.42 1.79 -3.12
CA LYS A 55 16.44 2.84 -3.19
C LYS A 55 15.96 3.99 -2.32
N PRO A 56 16.85 4.65 -1.56
CA PRO A 56 16.49 5.89 -0.88
C PRO A 56 15.86 6.83 -1.90
N LEU A 57 14.75 7.47 -1.52
CA LEU A 57 14.23 8.57 -2.33
C LEU A 57 15.37 9.59 -2.50
N PRO A 58 15.57 10.13 -3.71
CA PRO A 58 16.53 11.21 -3.88
C PRO A 58 16.19 12.29 -2.86
N ALA A 59 17.21 12.84 -2.21
CA ALA A 59 17.01 14.00 -1.35
C ALA A 59 16.30 15.07 -2.18
N ALA A 60 15.19 15.59 -1.66
CA ALA A 60 14.49 16.70 -2.31
C ALA A 60 15.49 17.85 -2.50
N ALA A 61 15.67 18.27 -3.75
CA ALA A 61 16.48 19.44 -4.11
C ALA A 61 15.76 20.75 -3.74
#